data_AF-A0A382B424-F1
#
_entry.id   AF-A0A382B424-F1
#
_cell.length_a   1.000
_cell.length_b   1.000
_cell.length_c   1.000
_cell.angle_alpha   90.00
_cell.angle_beta   90.00
_cell.angle_gamma   90.00
#
_symmetry.space_group_name_H-M   'P 1'
#
loop_
_entity.id
_entity.type
_entity.pdbx_description
1 polymer ?
#
loop_
_entity_poly.entity_id
_entity_poly.type
_entity_poly.pdbx_seq_one_letter_code
_entity_poly.pdbx_strand_id
1 'polypeptide(L)'
;MTPHYFDRNHTSPELLGANIYKTRQGRVYQVDIQVDRNRVNEDLGFAYSALTNMGQYAKKPIKQLIVVMHSDNQRNPPQVCIGKAKCSINFWVHQKGEYQNWYKNCIHFKEL
;
A
#
# COMPACT_ATOMS: atom_id res chain seq x y z
N MET A 1 -9.15 -2.38 12.14
CA MET A 1 -7.77 -2.93 12.11
C MET A 1 -6.81 -1.95 11.44
N THR A 2 -7.12 -1.45 10.24
CA THR A 2 -6.26 -0.50 9.50
C THR A 2 -6.06 0.85 10.15
N PRO A 3 -7.12 1.56 10.61
CA PRO A 3 -6.91 2.88 11.20
C PRO A 3 -5.98 2.82 12.43
N HIS A 4 -6.24 1.86 13.33
CA HIS A 4 -5.39 1.63 14.50
C HIS A 4 -3.93 1.23 14.20
N TYR A 5 -3.62 0.68 13.01
CA TYR A 5 -2.23 0.38 12.65
C TYR A 5 -1.46 1.66 12.30
N PHE A 6 -2.12 2.61 11.65
CA PHE A 6 -1.56 3.91 11.32
C PHE A 6 -1.44 4.78 12.59
N ASP A 7 -2.50 4.88 13.40
CA ASP A 7 -2.52 5.71 14.63
C ASP A 7 -1.42 5.37 15.65
N ARG A 8 -0.95 4.11 15.66
CA ARG A 8 0.05 3.63 16.63
C ARG A 8 1.49 3.97 16.25
N ASN A 9 1.76 4.39 15.02
CA ASN A 9 3.13 4.64 14.57
C ASN A 9 3.32 6.12 14.23
N HIS A 10 4.14 6.83 15.01
CA HIS A 10 4.40 8.26 14.81
C HIS A 10 5.07 8.59 13.47
N THR A 11 5.61 7.59 12.76
CA THR A 11 6.15 7.78 11.41
C THR A 11 5.17 7.46 10.29
N SER A 12 3.93 7.06 10.61
CA SER A 12 2.92 6.73 9.61
C SER A 12 2.46 7.97 8.85
N PRO A 13 2.23 7.86 7.53
CA PRO A 13 1.52 8.90 6.80
C PRO A 13 0.08 9.01 7.31
N GLU A 14 -0.56 10.15 7.09
CA GLU A 14 -1.97 10.33 7.40
C GLU A 14 -2.83 9.40 6.53
N LEU A 15 -3.70 8.62 7.16
CA LEU A 15 -4.61 7.71 6.48
C LEU A 15 -5.90 8.45 6.11
N LEU A 16 -6.14 8.64 4.82
CA LEU A 16 -7.35 9.27 4.28
C LEU A 16 -8.50 8.28 4.13
N GLY A 17 -8.19 7.01 3.87
CA GLY A 17 -9.21 5.99 3.69
C GLY A 17 -8.64 4.57 3.57
N ALA A 18 -9.49 3.57 3.86
CA ALA A 18 -9.16 2.17 3.69
C ALA A 18 -10.37 1.40 3.16
N ASN A 19 -10.19 0.70 2.04
CA ASN A 19 -11.27 0.04 1.31
C ASN A 19 -10.90 -1.39 0.93
N ILE A 20 -11.85 -2.33 1.09
CA ILE A 20 -11.71 -3.71 0.59
C ILE A 20 -12.89 -4.00 -0.32
N TYR A 21 -12.61 -4.30 -1.58
CA TYR A 21 -13.64 -4.54 -2.58
C TYR A 21 -13.26 -5.68 -3.53
N LYS A 22 -14.22 -6.13 -4.35
CA LYS A 22 -14.03 -7.23 -5.30
C LYS A 22 -14.06 -6.67 -6.72
N THR A 23 -13.07 -7.06 -7.52
CA THR A 23 -13.03 -6.80 -8.96
C THR A 23 -13.11 -8.13 -9.73
N ARG A 24 -13.16 -8.07 -11.07
CA ARG A 24 -13.06 -9.25 -11.93
C ARG A 24 -11.74 -10.02 -11.73
N GLN A 25 -10.68 -9.32 -11.33
CA GLN A 25 -9.33 -9.88 -11.13
C GLN A 25 -9.12 -10.45 -9.72
N GLY A 26 -10.03 -10.18 -8.78
CA GLY A 26 -9.99 -10.71 -7.42
C GLY A 26 -10.33 -9.67 -6.36
N ARG A 27 -10.03 -9.99 -5.10
CA ARG A 27 -10.23 -9.05 -3.99
C ARG A 27 -9.07 -8.07 -3.95
N VAL A 28 -9.41 -6.79 -3.86
CA VAL A 28 -8.48 -5.66 -3.79
C VAL A 28 -8.54 -5.08 -2.38
N TYR A 29 -7.37 -4.71 -1.86
CA TYR A 29 -7.24 -3.96 -0.63
C TYR A 29 -6.52 -2.65 -0.93
N GLN A 30 -7.23 -1.55 -0.72
CA GLN A 30 -6.78 -0.21 -1.01
C GLN A 30 -6.65 0.60 0.27
N VAL A 31 -5.60 1.40 0.36
CA VAL A 31 -5.50 2.51 1.30
C VAL A 31 -5.17 3.80 0.56
N ASP A 32 -5.69 4.89 1.08
CA ASP A 32 -5.49 6.24 0.56
C ASP A 32 -4.72 6.97 1.65
N ILE A 33 -3.56 7.53 1.31
CA ILE A 33 -2.66 8.20 2.25
C ILE A 33 -2.29 9.59 1.76
N GLN A 34 -2.11 10.52 2.70
CA GLN A 34 -1.44 11.79 2.44
C GLN A 34 0.07 11.57 2.56
N VAL A 35 0.81 11.84 1.49
CA VAL A 35 2.27 11.66 1.47
C VAL A 35 3.01 12.96 1.72
N ASP A 36 4.06 12.89 2.53
CA ASP A 36 5.05 13.96 2.62
C ASP A 36 6.00 13.87 1.42
N ARG A 37 6.21 14.98 0.71
CA ARG A 37 7.07 15.04 -0.48
C ARG A 37 8.51 14.64 -0.20
N ASN A 38 8.98 14.84 1.02
CA ASN A 38 10.33 14.46 1.44
C ASN A 38 10.43 12.98 1.81
N ARG A 39 9.29 12.28 1.98
CA ARG A 39 9.22 10.91 2.52
C ARG A 39 8.33 9.96 1.70
N VAL A 40 8.12 10.27 0.42
CA VAL A 40 7.19 9.52 -0.46
C VAL A 40 7.51 8.02 -0.48
N ASN A 41 8.79 7.65 -0.54
CA ASN A 41 9.20 6.25 -0.58
C ASN A 41 8.98 5.55 0.76
N GLU A 42 9.27 6.23 1.88
CA GLU A 42 9.03 5.72 3.23
C GLU A 42 7.53 5.53 3.49
N ASP A 43 6.72 6.51 3.11
CA ASP A 43 5.26 6.49 3.30
C ASP A 43 4.60 5.39 2.45
N LEU A 44 5.05 5.22 1.21
CA LEU A 44 4.65 4.11 0.34
C LEU A 44 5.03 2.76 0.96
N GLY A 45 6.27 2.63 1.43
CA GLY A 45 6.77 1.42 2.09
C GLY A 45 5.96 1.09 3.34
N PHE A 46 5.65 2.10 4.16
CA PHE A 46 4.81 1.96 5.34
C PHE A 46 3.41 1.44 4.98
N ALA A 47 2.76 2.04 3.98
CA ALA A 47 1.44 1.63 3.54
C ALA A 47 1.41 0.18 3.04
N TYR A 48 2.42 -0.25 2.27
CA TYR A 48 2.52 -1.65 1.84
C TYR A 48 2.82 -2.61 2.98
N SER A 49 3.67 -2.23 3.94
CA SER A 49 3.88 -3.00 5.16
C SER A 49 2.57 -3.17 5.93
N ALA A 50 1.79 -2.11 6.10
CA ALA A 50 0.48 -2.16 6.75
C ALA A 50 -0.50 -3.09 6.01
N LEU A 51 -0.66 -2.89 4.69
CA LEU A 51 -1.55 -3.68 3.84
C LEU A 51 -1.20 -5.17 3.85
N THR A 52 0.08 -5.53 3.82
CA THR A 52 0.54 -6.93 3.82
C THR A 52 0.37 -7.58 5.19
N ASN A 53 0.75 -6.88 6.26
CA ASN A 53 0.60 -7.36 7.64
C ASN A 53 -0.86 -7.58 8.04
N MET A 54 -1.78 -6.75 7.54
CA MET A 54 -3.21 -6.96 7.77
C MET A 54 -3.82 -7.94 6.77
N GLY A 55 -3.38 -7.88 5.51
CA GLY A 55 -3.91 -8.69 4.42
C GLY A 55 -3.70 -10.19 4.62
N GLN A 56 -2.66 -10.61 5.34
CA GLN A 56 -2.42 -12.03 5.65
C GLN A 56 -3.51 -12.66 6.52
N TYR A 57 -4.18 -11.87 7.36
CA TYR A 57 -5.25 -12.35 8.26
C TYR A 57 -6.63 -12.31 7.62
N ALA A 58 -6.74 -11.87 6.37
CA ALA A 58 -8.02 -11.81 5.67
C ALA A 58 -8.56 -13.22 5.41
N LYS A 59 -9.79 -13.49 5.88
CA LYS A 59 -10.49 -14.78 5.65
C LYS A 59 -10.58 -15.20 4.18
N LYS A 60 -10.59 -14.24 3.25
CA LYS A 60 -10.50 -14.52 1.81
C LYS A 60 -9.24 -13.87 1.25
N PRO A 61 -8.49 -14.57 0.39
CA PRO A 61 -7.20 -14.10 -0.08
C PRO A 61 -7.34 -12.82 -0.89
N ILE A 62 -6.55 -11.82 -0.52
CA ILE A 62 -6.39 -10.57 -1.26
C ILE A 62 -5.43 -10.83 -2.41
N LYS A 63 -5.82 -10.43 -3.63
CA LYS A 63 -5.02 -10.64 -4.84
C LYS A 63 -4.16 -9.42 -5.17
N GLN A 64 -4.68 -8.23 -4.87
CA GLN A 64 -4.08 -6.97 -5.24
C GLN A 64 -4.13 -5.99 -4.06
N LEU A 65 -3.03 -5.28 -3.89
CA LEU A 65 -2.86 -4.20 -2.94
C LEU A 65 -2.78 -2.90 -3.72
N ILE A 66 -3.44 -1.85 -3.26
CA ILE A 66 -3.40 -0.53 -3.88
C ILE A 66 -3.09 0.51 -2.81
N VAL A 67 -2.14 1.38 -3.10
CA VAL A 67 -1.87 2.57 -2.30
C VAL A 67 -2.14 3.77 -3.20
N VAL A 68 -3.08 4.63 -2.81
CA VAL A 68 -3.34 5.90 -3.47
C VAL A 68 -2.65 6.99 -2.65
N MET A 69 -1.71 7.69 -3.27
CA MET A 69 -0.90 8.72 -2.63
C MET A 69 -1.39 10.09 -3.04
N HIS A 70 -1.94 10.82 -2.09
CA HIS A 70 -2.38 12.20 -2.25
C HIS A 70 -1.25 13.14 -1.81
N SER A 71 -1.02 14.19 -2.59
CA SER A 71 -0.03 15.22 -2.24
C SER A 71 -0.75 16.52 -1.89
N ASP A 72 -0.12 17.37 -1.08
CA ASP A 72 -0.66 18.71 -0.75
C ASP A 72 -0.82 19.62 -1.98
N ASN A 73 -0.23 19.25 -3.11
CA ASN A 73 -0.40 19.99 -4.34
C ASN A 73 -1.72 19.59 -5.01
N GLN A 74 -2.75 20.43 -4.89
CA GLN A 74 -4.01 20.27 -5.62
C GLN A 74 -3.85 20.18 -7.15
N ARG A 75 -2.72 20.65 -7.70
CA ARG A 75 -2.43 20.55 -9.14
C ARG A 75 -1.92 19.19 -9.58
N ASN A 76 -1.43 18.36 -8.65
CA ASN A 76 -0.90 17.05 -8.97
C ASN A 76 -1.97 15.98 -8.71
N PRO A 77 -2.36 15.17 -9.71
CA PRO A 77 -3.28 14.08 -9.46
C PRO A 77 -2.66 13.06 -8.49
N PRO A 78 -3.48 12.35 -7.70
CA PRO A 78 -2.99 11.30 -6.81
C PRO A 78 -2.22 10.24 -7.58
N GLN A 79 -1.13 9.74 -7.01
CA GLN A 79 -0.38 8.64 -7.63
C GLN A 79 -0.94 7.31 -7.15
N VAL A 80 -1.28 6.43 -8.10
CA VAL A 80 -1.84 5.11 -7.78
C VAL A 80 -0.75 4.05 -7.92
N CYS A 81 -0.35 3.45 -6.82
CA CYS A 81 0.59 2.33 -6.81
C CYS A 81 -0.16 1.01 -6.64
N ILE A 82 0.02 0.10 -7.58
CA ILE A 82 -0.64 -1.21 -7.59
C ILE A 82 0.39 -2.31 -7.37
N GLY A 83 0.13 -3.16 -6.37
CA GLY A 83 1.02 -4.24 -5.97
C GLY A 83 0.35 -5.61 -5.97
N LYS A 84 1.10 -6.63 -6.37
CA LYS A 84 0.67 -8.04 -6.25
C LYS A 84 0.74 -8.46 -4.78
N ALA A 85 -0.38 -8.90 -4.21
CA ALA A 85 -0.45 -9.24 -2.79
C ALA A 85 0.55 -10.34 -2.39
N LYS A 86 0.61 -11.44 -3.15
CA LYS A 86 1.56 -12.55 -2.88
C LYS A 86 3.02 -12.09 -2.92
N CYS A 87 3.37 -11.25 -3.89
CA CYS A 87 4.73 -10.73 -4.06
C CYS A 87 5.10 -9.80 -2.89
N SER A 88 4.18 -8.93 -2.51
CA SER A 88 4.39 -7.97 -1.41
C SER A 88 4.41 -8.66 -0.04
N ILE A 89 3.55 -9.65 0.21
CA ILE A 89 3.58 -10.44 1.46
C ILE A 89 4.90 -11.21 1.58
N ASN A 90 5.41 -11.80 0.50
CA ASN A 90 6.70 -12.48 0.51
C ASN A 90 7.85 -11.55 0.94
N PHE A 91 7.84 -10.31 0.47
CA PHE A 91 8.86 -9.33 0.86
C PHE A 91 8.63 -8.80 2.28
N TRP A 92 7.47 -8.21 2.57
CA TRP A 92 7.22 -7.49 3.83
C TRP A 92 6.99 -8.39 5.05
N VAL A 93 6.37 -9.55 4.87
CA VAL A 93 6.03 -10.47 5.98
C VAL A 93 7.06 -11.60 6.08
N HIS A 94 7.42 -12.21 4.95
CA HIS A 94 8.37 -13.33 4.94
C HIS A 94 9.83 -12.89 4.76
N GLN A 95 10.10 -11.59 4.63
CA GLN A 95 11.45 -11.01 4.53
C GLN A 95 12.29 -11.64 3.40
N LYS A 96 11.64 -11.98 2.29
CA LYS A 96 12.31 -12.59 1.12
C LYS A 96 12.65 -11.54 0.08
N GLY A 97 13.95 -11.35 -0.14
CA GLY A 97 14.51 -10.51 -1.20
C GLY A 97 14.79 -9.07 -0.76
N GLU A 98 15.27 -8.28 -1.71
CA GLU A 98 15.68 -6.88 -1.49
C GLU A 98 14.58 -5.90 -1.87
N TYR A 99 14.61 -4.71 -1.26
CA TYR A 99 13.64 -3.64 -1.53
C TYR A 99 13.58 -3.28 -3.01
N GLN A 100 14.74 -3.17 -3.68
CA GLN A 100 14.80 -2.84 -5.11
C GLN A 100 14.09 -3.89 -5.98
N ASN A 101 14.23 -5.17 -5.63
CA ASN A 101 13.56 -6.26 -6.33
C ASN A 101 12.05 -6.23 -6.11
N TRP A 102 11.60 -5.92 -4.89
CA TRP A 102 10.18 -5.73 -4.61
C TRP A 102 9.62 -4.53 -5.38
N TYR A 103 10.29 -3.38 -5.30
CA TYR A 103 9.87 -2.14 -5.96
C TYR A 103 9.74 -2.30 -7.47
N LYS A 104 10.67 -3.02 -8.10
CA LYS A 104 10.67 -3.23 -9.57
C LYS A 104 9.69 -4.31 -10.03
N ASN A 105 9.54 -5.40 -9.28
CA ASN A 105 8.84 -6.60 -9.78
C ASN A 105 7.45 -6.82 -9.15
N CYS A 106 7.21 -6.29 -7.95
CA CYS A 106 5.98 -6.53 -7.20
C CYS A 106 4.96 -5.39 -7.31
N ILE A 107 5.42 -4.17 -7.54
CA ILE A 107 4.57 -2.98 -7.64
C ILE A 107 4.78 -2.28 -8.98
N HIS A 108 3.78 -1.50 -9.40
CA HIS A 108 3.86 -0.62 -10.53
C HIS A 108 2.98 0.62 -10.29
N PHE A 109 3.39 1.74 -10.86
CA PHE A 109 2.62 2.97 -10.81
C PHE A 109 1.69 3.01 -12.01
N LYS A 110 0.43 3.34 -11.74
CA LYS A 110 -0.56 3.58 -12.78
C LYS A 110 -0.62 5.08 -13.03
N GLU A 111 -0.28 5.51 -14.24
CA GLU A 111 -0.54 6.86 -14.71
C GLU A 111 -2.07 7.05 -14.79
N LEU A 112 -2.56 8.15 -14.21
CA LEU A 112 -3.97 8.55 -14.24
C LEU A 112 -4.26 9.44 -15.45
#